data_AF-A0A929F332-F1
#
_entry.id   AF-A0A929F332-F1
#
_cell.length_a   1.000
_cell.length_b   1.000
_cell.length_c   1.000
_cell.angle_alpha   90.00
_cell.angle_beta   90.00
_cell.angle_gamma   90.00
#
_symmetry.space_group_name_H-M   'P 1'
#
loop_
_entity.id
_entity.type
_entity.pdbx_description
1 polymer ?
#
loop_
_entity_poly.entity_id
_entity_poly.type
_entity_poly.pdbx_seq_one_letter_code
_entity_poly.pdbx_strand_id
1 'polypeptide(L)'
;IAQSGIGMGLNATGVYNSYYCSQTQEMTLQRIKEKFFPPYNCYVILFGVTSDRQMDYEEKVLREIVQETNGTFLTDKHKSEVLDALAPWNLDCIRHVTGFRMNRHFYGGSIIPGGLLKDTAYKTKEVWTRAINELGETYITDRGGIDDTPFLYAIERGSRFWLSEADVYPDPLDTKLLERARGLTISAIADLVSQKYPPIGLGVSIEPLTTSFPEQGPNAYLLFRKIRKIFDPNNIYAPGRQVFTEDEYKAVPQGVFDSINGLRTKYGLPPLQR
;
A
#
# COMPACT_ATOMS: atom_id res chain seq x y z
N ILE A 1 1.52 -20.75 -4.07
CA ILE A 1 2.73 -20.56 -3.22
C ILE A 1 2.32 -20.18 -1.79
N ALA A 2 1.86 -18.96 -1.54
CA ALA A 2 1.56 -18.50 -0.18
C ALA A 2 0.59 -19.41 0.62
N GLN A 3 -0.45 -19.93 -0.05
CA GLN A 3 -1.44 -20.85 0.55
C GLN A 3 -0.98 -22.31 0.67
N SER A 4 0.15 -22.72 0.08
CA SER A 4 0.64 -24.10 0.21
C SER A 4 1.34 -24.37 1.55
N GLY A 5 1.36 -23.38 2.45
CA GLY A 5 1.94 -23.51 3.79
C GLY A 5 3.47 -23.40 3.83
N ILE A 6 4.10 -23.23 2.67
CA ILE A 6 5.52 -22.91 2.51
C ILE A 6 5.68 -21.40 2.42
N GLY A 7 6.65 -20.87 3.15
CA GLY A 7 6.93 -19.44 3.17
C GLY A 7 6.20 -18.63 4.23
N MET A 8 6.87 -17.55 4.61
CA MET A 8 6.45 -16.59 5.64
C MET A 8 5.87 -15.32 5.02
N GLY A 9 6.28 -15.00 3.79
CA GLY A 9 5.83 -13.82 3.08
C GLY A 9 5.87 -14.02 1.58
N LEU A 10 4.93 -13.38 0.90
CA LEU A 10 4.89 -13.28 -0.54
C LEU A 10 4.66 -11.81 -0.89
N ASN A 11 5.55 -11.25 -1.70
CA ASN A 11 5.45 -9.87 -2.17
C ASN A 11 5.37 -9.86 -3.70
N ALA A 12 4.41 -9.15 -4.24
CA ALA A 12 4.42 -8.81 -5.66
C ALA A 12 4.41 -7.29 -5.79
N THR A 13 5.28 -6.73 -6.63
CA THR A 13 5.64 -5.30 -6.54
C THR A 13 5.47 -4.57 -7.87
N GLY A 14 5.20 -5.27 -8.99
CA GLY A 14 4.94 -4.65 -10.29
C GLY A 14 5.95 -3.55 -10.70
N VAL A 15 5.42 -2.42 -11.17
CA VAL A 15 6.16 -1.20 -11.55
C VAL A 15 7.03 -0.65 -10.42
N TYR A 16 6.66 -0.89 -9.16
CA TYR A 16 7.39 -0.36 -8.01
C TYR A 16 8.81 -0.92 -7.92
N ASN A 17 9.08 -2.11 -8.49
CA ASN A 17 10.46 -2.59 -8.66
C ASN A 17 11.33 -1.59 -9.43
N SER A 18 10.80 -1.00 -10.50
CA SER A 18 11.52 0.02 -11.29
C SER A 18 11.86 1.25 -10.47
N TYR A 19 10.98 1.62 -9.54
CA TYR A 19 11.22 2.78 -8.69
C TYR A 19 12.18 2.43 -7.54
N TYR A 20 11.94 1.33 -6.82
CA TYR A 20 12.70 0.95 -5.62
C TYR A 20 14.11 0.44 -5.93
N CYS A 21 14.30 -0.21 -7.08
CA CYS A 21 15.57 -0.86 -7.44
C CYS A 21 16.47 -0.02 -8.35
N SER A 22 16.07 1.21 -8.68
CA SER A 22 16.87 2.12 -9.51
C SER A 22 17.71 3.06 -8.67
N GLN A 23 18.81 3.55 -9.24
CA GLN A 23 19.70 4.53 -8.61
C GLN A 23 19.22 5.96 -8.88
N THR A 24 18.62 6.21 -10.05
CA THR A 24 18.18 7.53 -10.49
C THR A 24 16.72 7.50 -10.98
N GLN A 25 16.08 8.68 -11.04
CA GLN A 25 14.74 8.82 -11.64
C GLN A 25 14.74 8.49 -13.13
N GLU A 26 15.76 8.94 -13.88
CA GLU A 26 15.93 8.62 -15.30
C GLU A 26 15.96 7.11 -15.53
N MET A 27 16.71 6.39 -14.71
CA MET A 27 16.76 4.93 -14.76
C MET A 27 15.41 4.29 -14.44
N THR A 28 14.66 4.81 -13.47
CA THR A 28 13.28 4.36 -13.22
C THR A 28 12.43 4.50 -14.47
N LEU A 29 12.40 5.69 -15.08
CA LEU A 29 11.58 5.96 -16.26
C LEU A 29 11.97 5.07 -17.44
N GLN A 30 13.28 4.90 -17.66
CA GLN A 30 13.80 4.00 -18.69
C GLN A 30 13.36 2.55 -18.46
N ARG A 31 13.55 2.02 -17.24
CA ARG A 31 13.17 0.64 -16.90
C ARG A 31 11.67 0.37 -17.01
N ILE A 32 10.83 1.34 -16.65
CA ILE A 32 9.38 1.24 -16.85
C ILE A 32 9.05 1.19 -18.34
N LYS A 33 9.61 2.12 -19.14
CA LYS A 33 9.41 2.19 -20.60
C LYS A 33 9.85 0.89 -21.29
N GLU A 34 10.99 0.35 -20.89
CA GLU A 34 11.57 -0.87 -21.47
C GLU A 34 10.96 -2.16 -20.90
N LYS A 35 10.07 -2.06 -19.90
CA LYS A 35 9.54 -3.20 -19.14
C LYS A 35 10.66 -4.12 -18.64
N PHE A 36 11.73 -3.50 -18.12
CA PHE A 36 12.92 -4.17 -17.63
C PHE A 36 12.56 -5.23 -16.59
N PHE A 37 11.73 -4.86 -15.61
CA PHE A 37 11.14 -5.81 -14.67
C PHE A 37 9.93 -6.49 -15.31
N PRO A 38 9.79 -7.83 -15.18
CA PRO A 38 8.58 -8.52 -15.61
C PRO A 38 7.32 -7.95 -14.95
N PRO A 39 6.20 -7.82 -15.68
CA PRO A 39 4.94 -7.30 -15.12
C PRO A 39 4.37 -8.22 -14.03
N TYR A 40 4.73 -9.50 -14.08
CA TYR A 40 4.41 -10.52 -13.08
C TYR A 40 5.69 -11.03 -12.44
N ASN A 41 6.15 -10.34 -11.41
CA ASN A 41 7.29 -10.72 -10.57
C ASN A 41 6.82 -10.88 -9.12
N CYS A 42 7.31 -11.92 -8.46
CA CYS A 42 6.90 -12.33 -7.14
C CYS A 42 8.12 -12.74 -6.32
N TYR A 43 8.26 -12.15 -5.13
CA TYR A 43 9.23 -12.54 -4.13
C TYR A 43 8.57 -13.51 -3.16
N VAL A 44 9.24 -14.64 -2.94
CA VAL A 44 8.79 -15.66 -2.00
C VAL A 44 9.85 -15.78 -0.92
N ILE A 45 9.46 -15.49 0.32
CA ILE A 45 10.31 -15.67 1.49
C ILE A 45 9.94 -17.03 2.08
N LEU A 46 10.80 -18.04 1.89
CA LEU A 46 10.64 -19.33 2.55
C LEU A 46 10.77 -19.16 4.07
N PHE A 47 10.07 -19.99 4.84
CA PHE A 47 10.05 -19.85 6.29
C PHE A 47 11.33 -20.44 6.88
N GLY A 48 11.59 -21.73 6.62
CA GLY A 48 12.90 -22.35 6.82
C GLY A 48 13.60 -22.13 8.18
N VAL A 49 12.87 -21.85 9.27
CA VAL A 49 13.48 -21.46 10.56
C VAL A 49 13.80 -22.61 11.51
N THR A 50 13.26 -23.82 11.27
CA THR A 50 13.33 -24.92 12.25
C THR A 50 14.53 -25.85 12.03
N SER A 51 14.85 -26.15 10.76
CA SER A 51 15.95 -27.06 10.40
C SER A 51 16.24 -26.99 8.90
N ASP A 52 17.42 -27.44 8.48
CA ASP A 52 17.80 -27.56 7.07
C ASP A 52 16.81 -28.45 6.29
N ARG A 53 16.31 -29.53 6.92
CA ARG A 53 15.29 -30.42 6.31
C ARG A 53 13.99 -29.69 5.98
N GLN A 54 13.61 -28.69 6.79
CA GLN A 54 12.45 -27.86 6.48
C GLN A 54 12.73 -27.00 5.26
N MET A 55 13.92 -26.40 5.16
CA MET A 55 14.31 -25.59 4.01
C MET A 55 14.29 -26.42 2.73
N ASP A 56 14.90 -27.61 2.74
CA ASP A 56 14.91 -28.53 1.59
C ASP A 56 13.50 -28.90 1.13
N TYR A 57 12.61 -29.18 2.09
CA TYR A 57 11.21 -29.49 1.80
C TYR A 57 10.48 -28.29 1.20
N GLU A 58 10.59 -27.11 1.81
CA GLU A 58 9.92 -25.89 1.33
C GLU A 58 10.43 -25.47 -0.05
N GLU A 59 11.73 -25.59 -0.31
CA GLU A 59 12.31 -25.32 -1.63
C GLU A 59 11.80 -26.32 -2.67
N LYS A 60 11.73 -27.61 -2.34
CA LYS A 60 11.19 -28.63 -3.24
C LYS A 60 9.75 -28.31 -3.65
N VAL A 61 8.87 -28.04 -2.67
CA VAL A 61 7.46 -27.71 -2.96
C VAL A 61 7.35 -26.40 -3.75
N LEU A 62 8.20 -25.40 -3.46
CA LEU A 62 8.22 -24.16 -4.25
C LEU A 62 8.55 -24.44 -5.72
N ARG A 63 9.58 -25.27 -5.98
CA ARG A 63 9.98 -25.65 -7.34
C ARG A 63 8.88 -26.40 -8.07
N GLU A 64 8.18 -27.32 -7.40
CA GLU A 64 7.03 -28.05 -7.95
C GLU A 64 5.91 -27.07 -8.35
N ILE A 65 5.52 -26.15 -7.46
CA ILE A 65 4.48 -25.15 -7.76
C ILE A 65 4.89 -24.24 -8.93
N VAL A 66 6.14 -23.78 -8.96
CA VAL A 66 6.64 -22.94 -10.06
C VAL A 66 6.58 -23.69 -11.38
N GLN A 67 6.94 -24.98 -11.40
CA GLN A 67 6.82 -25.81 -12.60
C GLN A 67 5.35 -26.01 -13.02
N GLU A 68 4.46 -26.34 -12.09
CA GLU A 68 3.02 -26.55 -12.37
C GLU A 68 2.32 -25.28 -12.90
N THR A 69 2.78 -24.12 -12.47
CA THR A 69 2.21 -22.82 -12.85
C THR A 69 2.89 -22.16 -14.06
N ASN A 70 3.83 -22.87 -14.71
CA ASN A 70 4.69 -22.33 -15.78
C ASN A 70 5.45 -21.06 -15.37
N GLY A 71 5.76 -20.93 -14.08
CA GLY A 71 6.63 -19.88 -13.57
C GLY A 71 8.08 -20.13 -13.93
N THR A 72 8.93 -19.12 -13.74
CA THR A 72 10.37 -19.24 -13.97
C THR A 72 11.13 -18.46 -12.91
N PHE A 73 12.16 -19.09 -12.34
CA PHE A 73 13.06 -18.41 -11.40
C PHE A 73 14.00 -17.46 -12.14
N LEU A 74 14.23 -16.29 -11.57
CA LEU A 74 15.35 -15.44 -11.94
C LEU A 74 16.64 -16.13 -11.47
N THR A 75 17.63 -16.25 -12.36
CA THR A 75 18.91 -16.91 -12.07
C THR A 75 20.04 -16.23 -12.84
N ASP A 76 21.29 -16.55 -12.55
CA ASP A 76 22.45 -16.06 -13.32
C ASP A 76 22.39 -16.41 -14.82
N LYS A 77 21.59 -17.42 -15.19
CA LYS A 77 21.36 -17.84 -16.58
C LYS A 77 20.06 -17.33 -17.19
N HIS A 78 19.13 -16.84 -16.35
CA HIS A 78 17.81 -16.38 -16.78
C HIS A 78 17.53 -15.01 -16.17
N LYS A 79 17.66 -13.96 -17.00
CA LYS A 79 17.49 -12.55 -16.60
C LYS A 79 18.36 -12.17 -15.40
N SER A 80 19.66 -12.41 -15.50
CA SER A 80 20.63 -12.11 -14.45
C SER A 80 20.72 -10.62 -14.15
N GLU A 81 20.52 -9.77 -15.17
CA GLU A 81 20.45 -8.33 -15.03
C GLU A 81 19.26 -7.89 -14.16
N VAL A 82 18.13 -8.59 -14.24
CA VAL A 82 16.97 -8.33 -13.39
C VAL A 82 17.27 -8.82 -11.98
N LEU A 83 17.84 -10.02 -11.82
CA LEU A 83 18.20 -10.56 -10.52
C LEU A 83 19.15 -9.63 -9.74
N ASP A 84 20.19 -9.13 -10.42
CA ASP A 84 21.16 -8.17 -9.85
C ASP A 84 20.48 -6.86 -9.45
N ALA A 85 19.62 -6.32 -10.33
CA ALA A 85 18.89 -5.10 -10.04
C ALA A 85 17.99 -5.21 -8.80
N LEU A 86 17.50 -6.40 -8.45
CA LEU A 86 16.65 -6.64 -7.27
C LEU A 86 17.42 -6.76 -5.95
N ALA A 87 18.74 -6.84 -5.97
CA ALA A 87 19.57 -6.97 -4.76
C ALA A 87 19.27 -5.90 -3.69
N PRO A 88 19.05 -4.60 -4.02
CA PRO A 88 18.69 -3.59 -3.02
C PRO A 88 17.31 -3.82 -2.39
N TRP A 89 16.36 -4.42 -3.11
CA TRP A 89 15.05 -4.71 -2.53
C TRP A 89 15.12 -5.94 -1.61
N ASN A 90 15.78 -7.01 -2.06
CA ASN A 90 15.84 -8.27 -1.33
C ASN A 90 16.63 -8.21 -0.01
N LEU A 91 17.53 -7.23 0.15
CA LEU A 91 18.41 -7.14 1.32
C LEU A 91 18.29 -5.79 2.04
N ASP A 92 18.20 -4.69 1.32
CA ASP A 92 18.38 -3.35 1.89
C ASP A 92 17.07 -2.78 2.45
N CYS A 93 15.90 -2.99 1.82
CA CYS A 93 14.65 -2.44 2.37
C CYS A 93 14.29 -3.08 3.72
N ILE A 94 14.56 -4.37 3.88
CA ILE A 94 14.31 -5.12 5.12
C ILE A 94 15.37 -4.85 6.19
N ARG A 95 16.65 -4.66 5.80
CA ARG A 95 17.74 -4.40 6.76
C ARG A 95 17.85 -2.94 7.18
N HIS A 96 17.66 -2.01 6.26
CA HIS A 96 17.86 -0.57 6.51
C HIS A 96 16.58 0.09 7.05
N VAL A 97 15.40 -0.51 6.87
CA VAL A 97 14.07 -0.09 7.41
C VAL A 97 13.58 1.30 6.95
N THR A 98 14.45 2.18 6.45
CA THR A 98 14.08 3.56 6.13
C THR A 98 13.50 3.75 4.73
N GLY A 99 13.75 2.80 3.81
CA GLY A 99 13.25 2.89 2.44
C GLY A 99 13.54 4.22 1.72
N PHE A 100 14.62 4.94 2.04
CA PHE A 100 14.84 6.31 1.54
C PHE A 100 14.85 6.44 0.00
N ARG A 101 15.18 5.37 -0.73
CA ARG A 101 15.10 5.37 -2.20
C ARG A 101 13.67 5.59 -2.72
N MET A 102 12.65 5.25 -1.91
CA MET A 102 11.24 5.52 -2.18
C MET A 102 10.92 7.03 -2.11
N ASN A 103 11.76 7.82 -1.45
CA ASN A 103 11.56 9.25 -1.25
C ASN A 103 12.35 10.14 -2.23
N ARG A 104 12.76 9.62 -3.40
CA ARG A 104 13.36 10.46 -4.47
C ARG A 104 12.36 11.49 -5.00
N HIS A 105 11.12 11.08 -5.14
CA HIS A 105 9.95 11.96 -5.12
C HIS A 105 9.35 11.98 -3.70
N PHE A 106 8.45 12.90 -3.42
CA PHE A 106 7.84 12.99 -2.10
C PHE A 106 6.86 11.84 -1.89
N TYR A 107 6.93 11.10 -0.78
CA TYR A 107 5.89 10.15 -0.43
C TYR A 107 4.60 10.89 -0.06
N GLY A 108 3.66 10.92 -1.01
CA GLY A 108 2.41 11.67 -0.90
C GLY A 108 1.34 10.95 -0.07
N GLY A 109 1.51 9.64 0.15
CA GLY A 109 0.61 8.77 0.90
C GLY A 109 0.39 7.43 0.21
N SER A 110 -0.45 6.59 0.81
CA SER A 110 -0.86 5.32 0.22
C SER A 110 -2.24 4.89 0.71
N ILE A 111 -2.86 3.98 -0.03
CA ILE A 111 -3.97 3.17 0.46
C ILE A 111 -3.48 1.74 0.67
N ILE A 112 -3.90 1.13 1.78
CA ILE A 112 -3.51 -0.23 2.14
C ILE A 112 -4.76 -1.06 2.53
N PRO A 113 -5.65 -1.38 1.58
CA PRO A 113 -6.78 -2.26 1.84
C PRO A 113 -6.32 -3.68 2.20
N GLY A 114 -7.01 -4.29 3.17
CA GLY A 114 -6.77 -5.65 3.61
C GLY A 114 -7.93 -6.60 3.33
N GLY A 115 -7.63 -7.87 3.01
CA GLY A 115 -8.66 -8.88 2.79
C GLY A 115 -8.12 -10.20 2.22
N LEU A 116 -9.00 -11.00 1.62
CA LEU A 116 -8.58 -12.19 0.85
C LEU A 116 -7.90 -11.74 -0.45
N LEU A 117 -6.92 -12.52 -0.95
CA LEU A 117 -6.16 -12.17 -2.16
C LEU A 117 -7.05 -11.80 -3.35
N LYS A 118 -8.01 -12.67 -3.69
CA LYS A 118 -8.91 -12.48 -4.84
C LYS A 118 -9.73 -11.20 -4.70
N ASP A 119 -10.10 -10.82 -3.48
CA ASP A 119 -10.96 -9.66 -3.30
C ASP A 119 -10.11 -8.39 -3.27
N THR A 120 -8.97 -8.41 -2.57
CA THR A 120 -8.15 -7.23 -2.28
C THR A 120 -7.41 -6.74 -3.50
N ALA A 121 -6.78 -7.63 -4.26
CA ALA A 121 -6.02 -7.25 -5.44
C ALA A 121 -6.92 -6.60 -6.51
N TYR A 122 -8.06 -7.25 -6.83
CA TYR A 122 -8.98 -6.73 -7.84
C TYR A 122 -9.72 -5.48 -7.36
N LYS A 123 -10.16 -5.43 -6.09
CA LYS A 123 -10.85 -4.26 -5.56
C LYS A 123 -9.93 -3.03 -5.52
N THR A 124 -8.68 -3.22 -5.12
CA THR A 124 -7.68 -2.13 -5.10
C THR A 124 -7.46 -1.60 -6.50
N LYS A 125 -7.20 -2.49 -7.47
CA LYS A 125 -7.09 -2.12 -8.89
C LYS A 125 -8.30 -1.34 -9.37
N GLU A 126 -9.51 -1.82 -9.09
CA GLU A 126 -10.78 -1.22 -9.52
C GLU A 126 -10.95 0.21 -8.99
N VAL A 127 -10.81 0.38 -7.66
CA VAL A 127 -10.97 1.69 -7.00
C VAL A 127 -9.87 2.66 -7.43
N TRP A 128 -8.63 2.17 -7.45
CA TRP A 128 -7.48 3.00 -7.79
C TRP A 128 -7.53 3.48 -9.24
N THR A 129 -7.96 2.61 -10.17
CA THR A 129 -8.20 2.98 -11.57
C THR A 129 -9.23 4.10 -11.69
N ARG A 130 -10.33 4.05 -10.92
CA ARG A 130 -11.33 5.13 -10.93
C ARG A 130 -10.74 6.45 -10.41
N ALA A 131 -10.03 6.41 -9.29
CA ALA A 131 -9.41 7.60 -8.71
C ALA A 131 -8.42 8.26 -9.69
N ILE A 132 -7.57 7.46 -10.33
CA ILE A 132 -6.62 7.94 -11.34
C ILE A 132 -7.32 8.49 -12.58
N ASN A 133 -8.31 7.79 -13.12
CA ASN A 133 -9.03 8.25 -14.30
C ASN A 133 -9.76 9.59 -14.08
N GLU A 134 -10.17 9.86 -12.84
CA GLU A 134 -10.85 11.10 -12.48
C GLU A 134 -9.88 12.25 -12.18
N LEU A 135 -8.85 12.00 -11.35
CA LEU A 135 -7.99 13.05 -10.80
C LEU A 135 -6.67 13.22 -11.56
N GLY A 136 -6.31 12.22 -12.37
CA GLY A 136 -5.03 12.11 -13.05
C GLY A 136 -3.95 11.44 -12.20
N GLU A 137 -2.82 11.17 -12.84
CA GLU A 137 -1.62 10.62 -12.21
C GLU A 137 -0.75 11.75 -11.61
N THR A 138 -0.01 11.43 -10.56
CA THR A 138 1.08 12.26 -10.00
C THR A 138 2.45 11.82 -10.48
N TYR A 139 2.62 10.52 -10.69
CA TYR A 139 3.83 9.93 -11.22
C TYR A 139 3.50 8.59 -11.90
N ILE A 140 4.41 8.11 -12.76
CA ILE A 140 4.19 6.90 -13.58
C ILE A 140 3.96 5.63 -12.74
N THR A 141 4.47 5.59 -11.51
CA THR A 141 4.29 4.45 -10.60
C THR A 141 2.87 4.36 -10.04
N ASP A 142 2.08 5.43 -10.11
CA ASP A 142 0.70 5.44 -9.63
C ASP A 142 -0.13 4.40 -10.38
N ARG A 143 0.26 4.03 -11.61
CA ARG A 143 -0.39 2.95 -12.38
C ARG A 143 -0.04 1.54 -11.91
N GLY A 144 0.76 1.40 -10.85
CA GLY A 144 1.11 0.11 -10.26
C GLY A 144 -0.13 -0.66 -9.82
N GLY A 145 -0.24 -1.91 -10.27
CA GLY A 145 -1.40 -2.76 -10.07
C GLY A 145 -2.57 -2.53 -11.02
N ILE A 146 -2.53 -1.49 -11.86
CA ILE A 146 -3.51 -1.28 -12.94
C ILE A 146 -3.08 -2.07 -14.17
N ASP A 147 -1.87 -1.80 -14.66
CA ASP A 147 -1.36 -2.40 -15.90
C ASP A 147 -0.48 -3.63 -15.66
N ASP A 148 -0.14 -3.91 -14.39
CA ASP A 148 0.74 -4.98 -13.96
C ASP A 148 0.26 -5.61 -12.64
N THR A 149 1.13 -6.38 -11.98
CA THR A 149 0.76 -7.02 -10.71
C THR A 149 0.56 -5.97 -9.61
N PRO A 150 -0.56 -6.01 -8.87
CA PRO A 150 -0.77 -5.14 -7.72
C PRO A 150 0.32 -5.31 -6.68
N PHE A 151 0.60 -4.23 -5.95
CA PHE A 151 1.50 -4.33 -4.82
C PHE A 151 0.81 -5.15 -3.72
N LEU A 152 1.27 -6.36 -3.46
CA LEU A 152 0.59 -7.31 -2.57
C LEU A 152 1.54 -7.88 -1.55
N TYR A 153 1.06 -8.01 -0.31
CA TYR A 153 1.80 -8.62 0.79
C TYR A 153 0.92 -9.61 1.54
N ALA A 154 1.41 -10.82 1.71
CA ALA A 154 0.85 -11.73 2.70
C ALA A 154 1.33 -11.33 4.10
N ILE A 155 0.41 -11.07 5.03
CA ILE A 155 0.75 -10.64 6.41
C ILE A 155 0.98 -11.79 7.38
N GLU A 156 0.60 -13.00 6.98
CA GLU A 156 0.60 -14.17 7.84
C GLU A 156 0.95 -15.45 7.07
N ARG A 157 1.41 -16.45 7.81
CA ARG A 157 1.73 -17.77 7.26
C ARG A 157 0.48 -18.42 6.66
N GLY A 158 0.62 -18.99 5.48
CA GLY A 158 -0.52 -19.56 4.73
C GLY A 158 -1.37 -18.50 4.04
N SER A 159 -1.11 -17.22 4.31
CA SER A 159 -1.57 -16.06 3.54
C SER A 159 -3.07 -16.09 3.27
N ARG A 160 -3.85 -16.20 4.34
CA ARG A 160 -5.30 -16.10 4.25
C ARG A 160 -5.69 -14.64 4.09
N PHE A 161 -5.01 -13.75 4.80
CA PHE A 161 -5.13 -12.32 4.71
C PHE A 161 -3.95 -11.68 3.97
N TRP A 162 -4.29 -10.69 3.15
CA TRP A 162 -3.40 -9.96 2.28
C TRP A 162 -3.63 -8.47 2.45
N LEU A 163 -2.56 -7.71 2.25
CA LEU A 163 -2.64 -6.28 2.02
C LEU A 163 -2.34 -6.03 0.55
N SER A 164 -3.13 -5.16 -0.07
CA SER A 164 -2.72 -4.52 -1.32
C SER A 164 -2.33 -3.08 -1.01
N GLU A 165 -1.35 -2.56 -1.73
CA GLU A 165 -0.89 -1.18 -1.55
C GLU A 165 -0.93 -0.43 -2.88
N ALA A 166 -1.29 0.84 -2.83
CA ALA A 166 -1.06 1.78 -3.92
C ALA A 166 -0.45 3.05 -3.34
N ASP A 167 0.78 3.34 -3.74
CA ASP A 167 1.57 4.48 -3.28
C ASP A 167 1.50 5.62 -4.29
N VAL A 168 1.58 6.86 -3.80
CA VAL A 168 1.72 8.06 -4.65
C VAL A 168 3.01 8.80 -4.36
N TYR A 169 3.73 9.15 -5.42
CA TYR A 169 5.06 9.77 -5.35
C TYR A 169 5.12 11.09 -6.13
N PRO A 170 4.35 12.14 -5.74
CA PRO A 170 4.37 13.44 -6.42
C PRO A 170 5.74 14.14 -6.37
N ASP A 171 5.98 15.05 -7.32
CA ASP A 171 7.06 16.03 -7.20
C ASP A 171 6.83 16.95 -5.98
N PRO A 172 7.76 17.04 -5.01
CA PRO A 172 7.64 17.92 -3.85
C PRO A 172 7.52 19.41 -4.19
N LEU A 173 7.96 19.82 -5.38
CA LEU A 173 7.98 21.22 -5.80
C LEU A 173 6.74 21.62 -6.60
N ASP A 174 5.91 20.66 -7.01
CA ASP A 174 4.65 20.91 -7.71
C ASP A 174 3.46 20.80 -6.74
N THR A 175 2.95 21.94 -6.31
CA THR A 175 1.82 22.01 -5.39
C THR A 175 0.56 21.36 -5.95
N LYS A 176 0.36 21.36 -7.27
CA LYS A 176 -0.80 20.71 -7.90
C LYS A 176 -0.69 19.19 -7.83
N LEU A 177 0.52 18.65 -8.00
CA LEU A 177 0.75 17.20 -7.83
C LEU A 177 0.60 16.79 -6.37
N LEU A 178 1.04 17.63 -5.42
CA LEU A 178 0.82 17.38 -3.99
C LEU A 178 -0.66 17.37 -3.61
N GLU A 179 -1.44 18.31 -4.14
CA GLU A 179 -2.90 18.35 -3.95
C GLU A 179 -3.58 17.13 -4.59
N ARG A 180 -3.16 16.74 -5.80
CA ARG A 180 -3.65 15.55 -6.48
C ARG A 180 -3.36 14.27 -5.71
N ALA A 181 -2.15 14.12 -5.15
CA ALA A 181 -1.77 12.95 -4.34
C ALA A 181 -2.70 12.78 -3.13
N ARG A 182 -3.04 13.90 -2.46
CA ARG A 182 -4.03 13.89 -1.37
C ARG A 182 -5.43 13.54 -1.87
N GLY A 183 -5.82 14.10 -3.01
CA GLY A 183 -7.10 13.81 -3.67
C GLY A 183 -7.26 12.32 -4.02
N LEU A 184 -6.24 11.71 -4.61
CA LEU A 184 -6.22 10.29 -4.98
C LEU A 184 -6.41 9.38 -3.76
N THR A 185 -5.60 9.58 -2.72
CA THR A 185 -5.63 8.76 -1.50
C THR A 185 -6.99 8.87 -0.78
N ILE A 186 -7.49 10.09 -0.54
CA ILE A 186 -8.78 10.26 0.16
C ILE A 186 -9.97 9.78 -0.68
N SER A 187 -9.93 9.97 -2.00
CA SER A 187 -11.01 9.53 -2.89
C SER A 187 -11.10 8.00 -2.94
N ALA A 188 -9.96 7.32 -3.05
CA ALA A 188 -9.93 5.87 -3.02
C ALA A 188 -10.40 5.30 -1.67
N ILE A 189 -10.04 5.94 -0.55
CA ILE A 189 -10.58 5.58 0.77
C ILE A 189 -12.10 5.72 0.79
N ALA A 190 -12.62 6.89 0.43
CA ALA A 190 -14.05 7.15 0.48
C ALA A 190 -14.84 6.15 -0.38
N ASP A 191 -14.31 5.81 -1.56
CA ASP A 191 -14.87 4.79 -2.44
C ASP A 191 -14.91 3.41 -1.77
N LEU A 192 -13.79 2.93 -1.23
CA LEU A 192 -13.73 1.65 -0.51
C LEU A 192 -14.68 1.62 0.70
N VAL A 193 -14.74 2.71 1.48
CA VAL A 193 -15.64 2.85 2.63
C VAL A 193 -17.10 2.78 2.19
N SER A 194 -17.47 3.48 1.11
CA SER A 194 -18.84 3.47 0.57
C SER A 194 -19.29 2.07 0.15
N GLN A 195 -18.35 1.25 -0.30
CA GLN A 195 -18.58 -0.14 -0.68
C GLN A 195 -18.52 -1.11 0.50
N LYS A 196 -18.34 -0.62 1.73
CA LYS A 196 -18.19 -1.43 2.96
C LYS A 196 -17.01 -2.41 2.87
N TYR A 197 -15.94 -1.99 2.19
CA TYR A 197 -14.75 -2.81 2.07
C TYR A 197 -13.94 -2.82 3.39
N PRO A 198 -13.41 -3.99 3.82
CA PRO A 198 -12.67 -4.21 5.08
C PRO A 198 -11.51 -3.23 5.34
N PRO A 199 -10.96 -3.22 6.58
CA PRO A 199 -10.09 -2.16 7.09
C PRO A 199 -9.02 -1.72 6.10
N ILE A 200 -8.94 -0.40 5.94
CA ILE A 200 -8.01 0.29 5.07
C ILE A 200 -6.94 0.94 5.95
N GLY A 201 -5.68 0.62 5.70
CA GLY A 201 -4.56 1.42 6.19
C GLY A 201 -4.38 2.66 5.33
N LEU A 202 -3.96 3.77 5.95
CA LEU A 202 -3.66 5.03 5.27
C LEU A 202 -2.25 5.48 5.62
N GLY A 203 -1.45 5.77 4.60
CA GLY A 203 -0.15 6.40 4.78
C GLY A 203 -0.29 7.89 5.15
N VAL A 204 0.22 8.25 6.33
CA VAL A 204 0.73 9.54 6.88
C VAL A 204 0.04 10.89 6.55
N SER A 205 -0.57 11.10 5.38
CA SER A 205 -0.90 12.45 4.88
C SER A 205 -2.30 12.96 5.23
N ILE A 206 -3.26 12.10 5.59
CA ILE A 206 -4.68 12.48 5.78
C ILE A 206 -5.27 11.78 7.03
N GLU A 207 -4.74 12.12 8.19
CA GLU A 207 -5.28 11.67 9.49
C GLU A 207 -6.23 12.73 10.10
N PRO A 208 -7.23 12.32 10.92
CA PRO A 208 -7.52 10.96 11.36
C PRO A 208 -8.62 10.25 10.56
N LEU A 209 -8.29 9.07 10.02
CA LEU A 209 -9.22 8.26 9.21
C LEU A 209 -10.50 7.90 9.98
N THR A 210 -10.37 7.48 11.25
CA THR A 210 -11.50 6.96 12.05
C THR A 210 -12.52 8.04 12.43
N THR A 211 -12.11 9.32 12.43
CA THR A 211 -13.04 10.43 12.68
C THR A 211 -13.74 10.86 11.39
N SER A 212 -13.02 10.86 10.26
CA SER A 212 -13.56 11.24 8.95
C SER A 212 -14.45 10.16 8.32
N PHE A 213 -14.22 8.89 8.70
CA PHE A 213 -14.93 7.71 8.21
C PHE A 213 -15.28 6.76 9.37
N PRO A 214 -16.24 7.11 10.25
CA PRO A 214 -16.62 6.28 11.40
C PRO A 214 -17.21 4.92 11.03
N GLU A 215 -17.54 4.70 9.76
CA GLU A 215 -17.93 3.40 9.20
C GLU A 215 -16.77 2.38 9.23
N GLN A 216 -15.53 2.86 9.21
CA GLN A 216 -14.32 2.04 9.35
C GLN A 216 -14.12 1.68 10.83
N GLY A 217 -14.69 0.53 11.23
CA GLY A 217 -14.73 0.10 12.61
C GLY A 217 -15.75 0.92 13.41
N PRO A 218 -17.05 0.57 13.34
CA PRO A 218 -18.10 1.29 14.07
C PRO A 218 -17.72 1.48 15.54
N ASN A 219 -17.77 2.73 16.00
CA ASN A 219 -17.38 3.16 17.35
C ASN A 219 -15.89 2.99 17.72
N ALA A 220 -15.01 2.60 16.79
CA ALA A 220 -13.57 2.53 17.03
C ALA A 220 -13.02 3.91 17.43
N TYR A 221 -13.50 4.99 16.82
CA TYR A 221 -13.13 6.36 17.20
C TYR A 221 -13.51 6.68 18.67
N LEU A 222 -14.63 6.15 19.19
CA LEU A 222 -15.00 6.32 20.60
C LEU A 222 -14.04 5.58 21.54
N LEU A 223 -13.63 4.37 21.15
CA LEU A 223 -12.64 3.59 21.89
C LEU A 223 -11.27 4.29 21.87
N PHE A 224 -10.79 4.70 20.70
CA PHE A 224 -9.50 5.37 20.57
C PHE A 224 -9.46 6.70 21.33
N ARG A 225 -10.55 7.47 21.36
CA ARG A 225 -10.65 8.67 22.21
C ARG A 225 -10.48 8.34 23.70
N LYS A 226 -11.07 7.24 24.19
CA LYS A 226 -10.91 6.80 25.58
C LYS A 226 -9.47 6.36 25.87
N ILE A 227 -8.87 5.58 24.99
CA ILE A 227 -7.47 5.13 25.10
C ILE A 227 -6.54 6.35 25.13
N ARG A 228 -6.72 7.30 24.22
CA ARG A 228 -5.92 8.52 24.16
C ARG A 228 -6.02 9.34 25.45
N LYS A 229 -7.21 9.51 26.03
CA LYS A 229 -7.37 10.19 27.33
C LYS A 229 -6.61 9.51 28.48
N ILE A 230 -6.42 8.20 28.43
CA ILE A 230 -5.71 7.44 29.47
C ILE A 230 -4.20 7.60 29.32
N PHE A 231 -3.67 7.44 28.10
CA PHE A 231 -2.22 7.40 27.86
C PHE A 231 -1.61 8.74 27.44
N ASP A 232 -2.42 9.68 26.94
CA ASP A 232 -2.03 11.04 26.56
C ASP A 232 -3.06 12.08 27.02
N PRO A 233 -3.27 12.24 28.34
CA PRO A 233 -4.31 13.11 28.90
C PRO A 233 -4.11 14.59 28.55
N ASN A 234 -2.88 14.99 28.27
CA ASN A 234 -2.52 16.37 27.94
C ASN A 234 -2.34 16.62 26.44
N ASN A 235 -2.66 15.62 25.60
CA ASN A 235 -2.64 15.76 24.15
C ASN A 235 -1.27 16.11 23.54
N ILE A 236 -0.19 15.62 24.15
CA ILE A 236 1.19 15.97 23.80
C ILE A 236 1.72 15.04 22.70
N TYR A 237 1.26 13.79 22.65
CA TYR A 237 1.78 12.78 21.74
C TYR A 237 1.01 12.77 20.41
N ALA A 238 1.58 13.45 19.42
CA ALA A 238 1.11 13.50 18.03
C ALA A 238 -0.37 13.95 17.88
N PRO A 239 -0.70 15.19 18.29
CA PRO A 239 -2.06 15.68 18.23
C PRO A 239 -2.67 15.62 16.82
N GLY A 240 -3.95 15.27 16.74
CA GLY A 240 -4.67 15.09 15.47
C GLY A 240 -4.41 13.77 14.72
N ARG A 241 -3.55 12.88 15.22
CA ARG A 241 -3.33 11.54 14.63
C ARG A 241 -4.34 10.51 15.12
N GLN A 242 -4.71 9.57 14.25
CA GLN A 242 -5.54 8.38 14.50
C GLN A 242 -7.00 8.65 14.87
N VAL A 243 -7.27 9.60 15.77
CA VAL A 243 -8.62 10.06 16.14
C VAL A 243 -8.57 11.49 16.69
N PHE A 244 -9.51 12.36 16.30
CA PHE A 244 -9.63 13.68 16.92
C PHE A 244 -10.26 13.57 18.32
N THR A 245 -9.80 14.37 19.28
CA THR A 245 -10.57 14.69 20.48
C THR A 245 -11.83 15.49 20.10
N GLU A 246 -12.74 15.69 21.05
CA GLU A 246 -13.94 16.50 20.80
C GLU A 246 -13.57 17.96 20.50
N ASP A 247 -12.62 18.52 21.24
CA ASP A 247 -12.15 19.90 21.04
C ASP A 247 -11.41 20.04 19.71
N GLU A 248 -10.56 19.07 19.35
CA GLU A 248 -9.88 19.05 18.04
C GLU A 248 -10.91 19.00 16.91
N TYR A 249 -11.94 18.16 17.01
CA TYR A 249 -13.01 18.05 16.01
C TYR A 249 -13.80 19.36 15.85
N LYS A 250 -14.14 20.02 16.97
CA LYS A 250 -14.77 21.34 16.97
C LYS A 250 -13.87 22.46 16.47
N ALA A 251 -12.55 22.27 16.48
CA ALA A 251 -11.56 23.23 15.98
C ALA A 251 -11.18 23.03 14.50
N VAL A 252 -11.58 21.92 13.86
CA VAL A 252 -11.28 21.67 12.43
C VAL A 252 -11.74 22.85 11.56
N PRO A 253 -10.91 23.40 10.66
CA PRO A 253 -11.33 24.49 9.79
C PRO A 253 -12.55 24.11 8.93
N GLN A 254 -13.52 25.02 8.78
CA GLN A 254 -14.76 24.74 8.06
C GLN A 254 -14.53 24.24 6.63
N GLY A 255 -13.58 24.84 5.90
CA GLY A 255 -13.26 24.39 4.53
C GLY A 255 -12.73 22.96 4.46
N VAL A 256 -12.02 22.47 5.49
CA VAL A 256 -11.57 21.07 5.57
C VAL A 256 -12.78 20.16 5.82
N PHE A 257 -13.66 20.56 6.74
CA PHE A 257 -14.89 19.82 7.04
C PHE A 257 -15.81 19.72 5.82
N ASP A 258 -16.00 20.82 5.09
CA ASP A 258 -16.79 20.89 3.87
C ASP A 258 -16.18 20.02 2.76
N SER A 259 -14.85 20.01 2.63
CA SER A 259 -14.15 19.15 1.66
C SER A 259 -14.39 17.67 1.96
N ILE A 260 -14.28 17.27 3.23
CA ILE A 260 -14.58 15.88 3.66
C ILE A 260 -16.05 15.55 3.39
N ASN A 261 -16.99 16.43 3.72
CA ASN A 261 -18.42 16.18 3.51
C ASN A 261 -18.83 16.19 2.03
N GLY A 262 -18.18 17.01 1.20
CA GLY A 262 -18.35 16.99 -0.25
C GLY A 262 -17.91 15.65 -0.83
N LEU A 263 -16.78 15.11 -0.36
CA LEU A 263 -16.31 13.78 -0.72
C LEU A 263 -17.27 12.69 -0.25
N ARG A 264 -17.73 12.75 1.00
CA ARG A 264 -18.68 11.78 1.54
C ARG A 264 -19.97 11.77 0.71
N THR A 265 -20.49 12.94 0.36
CA THR A 265 -21.68 13.08 -0.48
C THR A 265 -21.47 12.50 -1.87
N LYS A 266 -20.31 12.77 -2.51
CA LYS A 266 -19.94 12.19 -3.81
C LYS A 266 -20.01 10.67 -3.81
N TYR A 267 -19.57 10.03 -2.72
CA TYR A 267 -19.59 8.57 -2.56
C TYR A 267 -20.84 8.03 -1.86
N GLY A 268 -21.89 8.84 -1.70
CA GLY A 268 -23.15 8.41 -1.10
C GLY A 268 -23.08 8.11 0.40
N LEU A 269 -22.05 8.60 1.09
CA LEU A 269 -21.89 8.51 2.54
C LEU A 269 -22.65 9.66 3.24
N PRO A 270 -23.26 9.43 4.41
CA PRO A 270 -23.91 10.49 5.17
C PRO A 270 -22.91 11.60 5.55
N PRO A 271 -23.27 12.89 5.54
CA PRO A 271 -22.37 13.95 6.00
C PRO A 271 -22.06 13.78 7.49
N LEU A 272 -20.84 14.13 7.88
CA LEU A 272 -20.46 14.26 9.28
C LEU A 272 -21.19 15.45 9.91
N GLN A 273 -21.59 15.28 11.17
CA GLN A 273 -22.19 16.33 11.99
C GLN A 273 -21.16 16.87 12.97
N ARG A 274 -21.21 18.18 13.24
CA ARG A 274 -20.34 18.86 14.19
C ARG A 274 -20.93 18.86 15.59
#